data_AF-A0A9W6XHV0-F1
#
_entry.id   AF-A0A9W6XHV0-F1
#
_cell.length_a   1.000
_cell.length_b   1.000
_cell.length_c   1.000
_cell.angle_alpha   90.00
_cell.angle_beta   90.00
_cell.angle_gamma   90.00
#
_symmetry.space_group_name_H-M   'P 1'
#
loop_
_entity.id
_entity.type
_entity.pdbx_description
1 polymer ?
#
loop_
_entity_poly.entity_id
_entity_poly.type
_entity_poly.pdbx_seq_one_letter_code
_entity_poly.pdbx_strand_id
1 'polypeptide(L)'
;MRVPNALDPSSYTTPSEQMHRLMFLGSKVVKKPQGCSTDYQWIPTDFEVGEGGEAGSDRGNVAVRILSYINNLHPEQHADLYESIGSIFGRFVPLFERMLAYRTGLLKSSFDVDTISHDSWRALPRRPRLPEFVELPKKAETVNLRGKTLQAIVKIAEIILTPENPEYGGGAWHIEGTPSEKIIGTGIYYFDCENIQDSRLSFRSQVEEPPYQQSDDAGIAEIYGLFNEELLVQDFGSVQTLASRCLVFPNLLQHQVQPFKLDNPSKPGVRKILAFFLVDPDDPIPSTSVIPPQQEEWIEPTLEVIMENLHLVDAVERNIHSLLPRGMSLLVAKQHRLQLMAQHKKTKKIRTATRATFRYASTKKSREDSKQVAS
;
A
#
# COMPACT_ATOMS: atom_id res chain seq x y z
N MET A 1 25.51 2.51 8.08
CA MET A 1 25.73 3.27 9.32
C MET A 1 25.08 2.49 10.45
N ARG A 2 25.85 1.93 11.40
CA ARG A 2 25.29 1.26 12.57
C ARG A 2 24.49 2.27 13.37
N VAL A 3 23.23 1.95 13.68
CA VAL A 3 22.44 2.72 14.64
C VAL A 3 23.21 2.67 15.97
N PRO A 4 23.44 3.80 16.67
CA PRO A 4 23.97 3.74 18.04
C PRO A 4 23.05 2.82 18.83
N ASN A 5 23.58 1.88 19.63
CA ASN A 5 22.75 0.94 20.42
C ASN A 5 21.65 1.64 21.25
N ALA A 6 21.84 2.92 21.59
CA ALA A 6 20.86 3.76 22.28
C ALA A 6 19.63 4.18 21.44
N LEU A 7 19.58 3.85 20.15
CA LEU A 7 18.45 4.12 19.24
C LEU A 7 17.95 2.84 18.56
N ASP A 8 18.35 1.67 19.07
CA ASP A 8 17.85 0.39 18.57
C ASP A 8 16.45 0.13 19.16
N PRO A 9 15.38 0.15 18.35
CA PRO A 9 14.01 0.02 18.84
C PRO A 9 13.73 -1.38 19.41
N SER A 10 14.54 -2.41 19.06
CA SER A 10 14.39 -3.76 19.61
C SER A 10 14.80 -3.85 21.08
N SER A 11 15.65 -2.93 21.57
CA SER A 11 16.19 -2.92 22.94
C SER A 11 15.23 -2.43 24.02
N TYR A 12 14.02 -1.99 23.64
CA TYR A 12 13.05 -1.35 24.54
C TYR A 12 11.81 -2.19 24.78
N THR A 13 11.14 -1.93 25.90
CA THR A 13 10.01 -2.74 26.35
C THR A 13 8.68 -2.28 25.74
N THR A 14 8.51 -0.99 25.46
CA THR A 14 7.24 -0.42 24.97
C THR A 14 7.42 0.64 23.89
N PRO A 15 6.42 0.82 22.99
CA PRO A 15 6.39 1.94 22.03
C PRO A 15 6.51 3.32 22.68
N SER A 16 5.92 3.51 23.87
CA SER A 16 5.97 4.78 24.61
C SER A 16 7.40 5.11 25.08
N GLU A 17 8.12 4.11 25.61
CA GLU A 17 9.52 4.29 26.03
C GLU A 17 10.40 4.75 24.85
N GLN A 18 10.22 4.12 23.70
CA GLN A 18 10.93 4.48 22.47
C GLN A 18 10.57 5.89 22.00
N MET A 19 9.28 6.24 22.04
CA MET A 19 8.77 7.55 21.62
C MET A 19 9.39 8.69 22.46
N HIS A 20 9.36 8.56 23.79
CA HIS A 20 9.95 9.55 24.70
C HIS A 20 11.44 9.74 24.43
N ARG A 21 12.19 8.65 24.23
CA ARG A 21 13.63 8.75 23.90
C ARG A 21 13.90 9.54 22.63
N LEU A 22 13.10 9.38 21.57
CA LEU A 22 13.29 10.16 20.35
C LEU A 22 13.07 11.67 20.57
N MET A 23 12.16 12.03 21.47
CA MET A 23 11.96 13.42 21.85
C MET A 23 13.18 13.99 22.59
N PHE A 24 13.84 13.20 23.46
CA PHE A 24 14.89 13.69 24.36
C PHE A 24 16.33 13.49 23.89
N LEU A 25 16.65 12.32 23.34
CA LEU A 25 18.01 11.95 22.92
C LEU A 25 18.31 12.40 21.49
N GLY A 26 17.33 12.99 20.82
CA GLY A 26 17.42 13.45 19.44
C GLY A 26 17.06 12.36 18.44
N SER A 27 16.73 12.82 17.23
CA SER A 27 16.36 11.98 16.11
C SER A 27 17.44 11.98 15.03
N LYS A 28 17.37 11.00 14.12
CA LYS A 28 18.26 11.00 12.95
C LYS A 28 17.71 11.95 11.91
N VAL A 29 18.60 12.75 11.31
CA VAL A 29 18.23 13.56 10.14
C VAL A 29 17.88 12.62 8.99
N VAL A 30 16.60 12.58 8.64
CA VAL A 30 16.08 11.82 7.50
C VAL A 30 16.27 12.64 6.23
N LYS A 31 17.01 12.07 5.26
CA LYS A 31 17.17 12.69 3.94
C LYS A 31 15.99 12.33 3.05
N LYS A 32 15.57 13.30 2.23
CA LYS A 32 14.57 13.08 1.19
C LYS A 32 15.05 11.98 0.22
N PRO A 33 14.24 10.95 -0.07
CA PRO A 33 14.62 9.91 -1.03
C PRO A 33 14.91 10.50 -2.41
N GLN A 34 15.92 9.95 -3.09
CA GLN A 34 16.30 10.41 -4.43
C GLN A 34 15.15 10.17 -5.43
N GLY A 35 14.81 11.19 -6.23
CA GLY A 35 13.69 11.12 -7.17
C GLY A 35 12.31 11.32 -6.56
N CYS A 36 12.21 11.53 -5.23
CA CYS A 36 10.95 11.88 -4.59
C CYS A 36 10.53 13.31 -4.97
N SER A 37 9.40 13.45 -5.66
CA SER A 37 8.87 14.76 -6.10
C SER A 37 7.98 15.44 -5.05
N THR A 38 7.76 14.79 -3.90
CA THR A 38 6.89 15.28 -2.82
C THR A 38 7.71 15.62 -1.58
N ASP A 39 7.21 16.57 -0.79
CA ASP A 39 7.77 16.91 0.52
C ASP A 39 7.14 16.08 1.65
N TYR A 40 6.21 15.20 1.31
CA TYR A 40 5.47 14.38 2.25
C TYR A 40 5.71 12.90 2.01
N GLN A 41 5.69 12.13 3.10
CA GLN A 41 5.82 10.68 3.04
C GLN A 41 4.95 10.07 4.16
N TRP A 42 4.31 8.94 3.89
CA TRP A 42 3.73 8.16 4.99
C TRP A 42 4.84 7.45 5.78
N ILE A 43 4.83 7.65 7.10
CA ILE A 43 5.85 7.10 8.00
C ILE A 43 5.35 5.73 8.49
N PRO A 44 6.08 4.63 8.25
CA PRO A 44 5.73 3.31 8.75
C PRO A 44 6.11 3.16 10.23
N THR A 45 5.53 2.14 10.85
CA THR A 45 5.88 1.64 12.18
C THR A 45 6.59 0.30 12.05
N ASP A 46 7.55 0.03 12.94
CA ASP A 46 8.30 -1.22 12.97
C ASP A 46 7.57 -2.26 13.84
N PHE A 47 7.40 -3.46 13.29
CA PHE A 47 6.79 -4.63 13.92
C PHE A 47 7.81 -5.76 13.97
N GLU A 48 8.23 -6.17 15.16
CA GLU A 48 9.05 -7.36 15.35
C GLU A 48 8.17 -8.60 15.34
N VAL A 49 8.47 -9.52 14.42
CA VAL A 49 7.74 -10.79 14.27
C VAL A 49 8.51 -11.87 15.00
N GLY A 50 7.84 -12.54 15.94
CA GLY A 50 8.42 -13.62 16.74
C GLY A 50 8.93 -14.79 15.90
N GLU A 51 9.92 -15.49 16.44
CA GLU A 51 10.45 -16.73 15.87
C GLU A 51 9.50 -17.91 16.13
N GLY A 52 9.39 -18.83 15.17
CA GLY A 52 8.67 -20.10 15.34
C GLY A 52 7.35 -20.20 14.57
N GLY A 53 6.92 -21.44 14.30
CA GLY A 53 5.82 -21.76 13.38
C GLY A 53 6.26 -21.90 11.92
N GLU A 54 5.47 -22.59 11.11
CA GLU A 54 5.74 -22.75 9.67
C GLU A 54 5.32 -21.47 8.89
N ALA A 55 6.16 -21.02 7.96
CA ALA A 55 5.85 -19.89 7.09
C ALA A 55 4.58 -20.16 6.26
N GLY A 56 3.73 -19.15 6.13
CA GLY A 56 2.44 -19.21 5.46
C GLY A 56 1.35 -20.00 6.19
N SER A 57 1.66 -20.61 7.34
CA SER A 57 0.69 -21.35 8.17
C SER A 57 -0.10 -20.40 9.05
N ASP A 58 -1.42 -20.56 9.03
CA ASP A 58 -2.37 -19.92 9.94
C ASP A 58 -2.59 -20.70 11.24
N ARG A 59 -1.95 -21.87 11.39
CA ARG A 59 -2.03 -22.69 12.60
C ARG A 59 -1.15 -22.08 13.69
N GLY A 60 -1.81 -21.53 14.71
CA GLY A 60 -1.17 -20.88 15.86
C GLY A 60 -1.25 -19.36 15.79
N ASN A 61 -0.76 -18.69 16.82
CA ASN A 61 -0.66 -17.23 16.84
C ASN A 61 0.78 -16.83 16.52
N VAL A 62 0.96 -15.88 15.59
CA VAL A 62 2.28 -15.28 15.37
C VAL A 62 2.44 -14.15 16.37
N ALA A 63 3.37 -14.29 17.30
CA ALA A 63 3.68 -13.22 18.23
C ALA A 63 4.26 -12.02 17.47
N VAL A 64 3.73 -10.84 17.75
CA VAL A 64 4.20 -9.59 17.14
C VAL A 64 4.33 -8.54 18.23
N ARG A 65 5.45 -7.82 18.20
CA ARG A 65 5.70 -6.69 19.08
C ARG A 65 5.87 -5.41 18.26
N ILE A 66 5.12 -4.38 18.62
CA ILE A 66 5.25 -3.05 18.01
C ILE A 66 6.43 -2.36 18.68
N LEU A 67 7.41 -1.89 17.90
CA LEU A 67 8.67 -1.37 18.44
C LEU A 67 8.68 0.14 18.65
N SER A 68 7.80 0.87 17.97
CA SER A 68 7.71 2.33 18.03
C SER A 68 6.26 2.79 17.90
N TYR A 69 6.00 4.07 18.16
CA TYR A 69 4.65 4.61 18.06
C TYR A 69 4.06 4.44 16.65
N ILE A 70 2.74 4.32 16.55
CA ILE A 70 1.98 4.36 15.31
C ILE A 70 1.68 5.83 15.01
N ASN A 71 2.01 6.28 13.80
CA ASN A 71 1.83 7.67 13.41
C ASN A 71 0.35 8.12 13.55
N ASN A 72 0.10 9.17 14.33
CA ASN A 72 -1.22 9.68 14.75
C ASN A 72 -2.01 8.79 15.74
N LEU A 73 -1.37 7.84 16.41
CA LEU A 73 -1.99 7.09 17.51
C LEU A 73 -1.06 7.08 18.74
N HIS A 74 -1.42 7.83 19.78
CA HIS A 74 -0.54 7.97 20.96
C HIS A 74 -0.42 6.64 21.73
N PRO A 75 0.80 6.15 22.02
CA PRO A 75 1.01 4.82 22.59
C PRO A 75 0.52 4.66 24.03
N GLU A 76 0.59 5.72 24.84
CA GLU A 76 0.09 5.67 26.23
C GLU A 76 -1.43 5.86 26.33
N GLN A 77 -2.01 6.77 25.54
CA GLN A 77 -3.45 7.05 25.58
C GLN A 77 -4.31 5.93 24.96
N HIS A 78 -3.70 5.07 24.13
CA HIS A 78 -4.39 4.02 23.37
C HIS A 78 -3.68 2.66 23.48
N ALA A 79 -3.13 2.34 24.66
CA ALA A 79 -2.33 1.13 24.87
C ALA A 79 -3.09 -0.17 24.52
N ASP A 80 -4.39 -0.23 24.81
CA ASP A 80 -5.32 -1.32 24.47
C ASP A 80 -5.45 -1.53 22.94
N LEU A 81 -5.48 -0.43 22.19
CA LEU A 81 -5.54 -0.46 20.74
C LEU A 81 -4.21 -0.93 20.14
N TYR A 82 -3.06 -0.60 20.75
CA TYR A 82 -1.76 -1.11 20.31
C TYR A 82 -1.67 -2.64 20.46
N GLU A 83 -2.12 -3.19 21.59
CA GLU A 83 -2.19 -4.64 21.80
C GLU A 83 -3.07 -5.31 20.74
N SER A 84 -4.25 -4.73 20.49
CA SER A 84 -5.18 -5.22 19.46
C SER A 84 -4.57 -5.16 18.06
N ILE A 85 -3.94 -4.05 17.68
CA ILE A 85 -3.29 -3.89 16.37
C ILE A 85 -2.15 -4.90 16.20
N GLY A 86 -1.31 -5.10 17.23
CA GLY A 86 -0.21 -6.07 17.19
C GLY A 86 -0.72 -7.50 17.00
N SER A 87 -1.74 -7.89 17.77
CA SER A 87 -2.39 -9.19 17.66
C SER A 87 -3.01 -9.42 16.28
N ILE A 88 -3.72 -8.42 15.74
CA ILE A 88 -4.28 -8.49 14.40
C ILE A 88 -3.16 -8.58 13.36
N PHE A 89 -2.09 -7.77 13.47
CA PHE A 89 -0.96 -7.83 12.54
C PHE A 89 -0.31 -9.23 12.51
N GLY A 90 -0.20 -9.90 13.66
CA GLY A 90 0.24 -11.30 13.75
C GLY A 90 -0.61 -12.25 12.90
N ARG A 91 -1.92 -12.01 12.79
CA ARG A 91 -2.80 -12.78 11.88
C ARG A 91 -2.57 -12.47 10.40
N PHE A 92 -2.02 -11.30 10.08
CA PHE A 92 -1.67 -10.92 8.71
C PHE A 92 -0.32 -11.48 8.25
N VAL A 93 0.61 -11.79 9.16
CA VAL A 93 1.93 -12.34 8.81
C VAL A 93 1.84 -13.52 7.84
N PRO A 94 1.13 -14.63 8.12
CA PRO A 94 1.07 -15.76 7.19
C PRO A 94 0.36 -15.41 5.87
N LEU A 95 -0.54 -14.43 5.87
CA LEU A 95 -1.18 -13.95 4.65
C LEU A 95 -0.18 -13.19 3.77
N PHE A 96 0.67 -12.35 4.38
CA PHE A 96 1.76 -11.68 3.69
C PHE A 96 2.83 -12.65 3.19
N GLU A 97 3.20 -13.66 3.98
CA GLU A 97 4.15 -14.71 3.59
C GLU A 97 3.71 -15.42 2.30
N ARG A 98 2.41 -15.74 2.18
CA ARG A 98 1.83 -16.32 0.97
C ARG A 98 1.74 -15.31 -0.18
N MET A 99 1.36 -14.06 0.12
CA MET A 99 1.29 -13.02 -0.91
C MET A 99 2.65 -12.80 -1.56
N LEU A 100 3.73 -12.70 -0.77
CA LEU A 100 5.08 -12.44 -1.27
C LEU A 100 5.68 -13.57 -2.11
N ALA A 101 5.03 -14.73 -2.19
CA ALA A 101 5.42 -15.81 -3.10
C ALA A 101 5.44 -15.39 -4.57
N TYR A 102 4.74 -14.31 -4.96
CA TYR A 102 4.90 -13.79 -6.33
C TYR A 102 6.34 -13.37 -6.67
N ARG A 103 7.18 -13.09 -5.65
CA ARG A 103 8.60 -12.71 -5.82
C ARG A 103 9.52 -13.89 -6.08
N THR A 104 9.15 -15.11 -5.71
CA THR A 104 10.00 -16.31 -5.88
C THR A 104 10.02 -16.85 -7.30
N GLY A 105 9.46 -16.09 -8.25
CA GLY A 105 9.50 -16.41 -9.67
C GLY A 105 8.28 -17.17 -10.15
N LEU A 106 7.09 -16.87 -9.62
CA LEU A 106 5.84 -17.24 -10.29
C LEU A 106 6.01 -16.87 -11.76
N LEU A 107 5.96 -17.90 -12.63
CA LEU A 107 6.03 -17.75 -14.06
C LEU A 107 5.10 -16.59 -14.43
N LYS A 108 5.63 -15.56 -15.10
CA LYS A 108 4.77 -14.61 -15.79
C LYS A 108 3.85 -15.47 -16.63
N SER A 109 2.55 -15.40 -16.37
CA SER A 109 1.56 -16.09 -17.19
C SER A 109 1.57 -15.43 -18.58
N SER A 110 2.59 -15.73 -19.38
CA SER A 110 2.73 -15.25 -20.74
C SER A 110 1.91 -16.19 -21.62
N PHE A 111 0.71 -15.75 -21.96
CA PHE A 111 -0.03 -16.34 -23.07
C PHE A 111 0.57 -15.80 -24.35
N ASP A 112 1.34 -16.63 -25.05
CA ASP A 112 1.87 -16.30 -26.37
C ASP A 112 0.83 -16.70 -27.43
N VAL A 113 0.33 -15.69 -28.14
CA VAL A 113 -0.66 -15.85 -29.20
C VAL A 113 -0.11 -15.11 -30.41
N ASP A 114 -0.07 -15.80 -31.55
CA ASP A 114 0.31 -15.17 -32.80
C ASP A 114 -0.84 -14.27 -33.30
N THR A 115 -0.74 -13.00 -32.94
CA THR A 115 -1.64 -11.91 -33.33
C THR A 115 -1.13 -11.15 -34.55
N ILE A 116 0.04 -11.50 -35.09
CA ILE A 116 0.70 -10.75 -36.16
C ILE A 116 0.53 -11.45 -37.52
N SER A 117 0.55 -12.79 -37.54
CA SER A 117 0.66 -13.55 -38.80
C SER A 117 -0.65 -14.08 -39.38
N HIS A 118 -1.80 -13.71 -38.81
CA HIS A 118 -3.11 -14.13 -39.30
C HIS A 118 -3.72 -13.20 -40.37
N ASP A 119 -4.82 -13.61 -41.00
CA ASP A 119 -5.58 -12.76 -41.95
C ASP A 119 -6.72 -12.08 -41.20
N SER A 120 -6.43 -10.95 -40.55
CA SER A 120 -7.37 -10.21 -39.68
C SER A 120 -8.67 -9.79 -40.37
N TRP A 121 -8.68 -9.69 -41.70
CA TRP A 121 -9.89 -9.38 -42.48
C TRP A 121 -10.82 -10.58 -42.66
N ARG A 122 -10.34 -11.79 -42.45
CA ARG A 122 -11.08 -13.04 -42.71
C ARG A 122 -11.29 -13.91 -41.47
N ALA A 123 -10.42 -13.82 -40.47
CA ALA A 123 -10.46 -14.67 -39.29
C ALA A 123 -9.87 -13.98 -38.06
N LEU A 124 -10.36 -14.38 -36.88
CA LEU A 124 -9.78 -13.97 -35.59
C LEU A 124 -8.50 -14.76 -35.29
N PRO A 125 -7.60 -14.22 -34.44
CA PRO A 125 -6.44 -14.97 -33.97
C PRO A 125 -6.86 -16.29 -33.33
N ARG A 126 -6.02 -17.32 -33.48
CA ARG A 126 -6.32 -18.62 -32.87
C ARG A 126 -6.16 -18.51 -31.36
N ARG A 127 -7.25 -18.77 -30.64
CA ARG A 127 -7.20 -18.87 -29.18
C ARG A 127 -6.17 -19.92 -28.75
N PRO A 128 -5.31 -19.63 -27.77
CA PRO A 128 -4.36 -20.60 -27.27
C PRO A 128 -5.11 -21.77 -26.65
N ARG A 129 -4.57 -22.98 -26.82
CA ARG A 129 -5.09 -24.13 -26.10
C ARG A 129 -4.71 -23.94 -24.64
N LEU A 130 -5.72 -23.67 -23.80
CA LEU A 130 -5.52 -23.68 -22.36
C LEU A 130 -5.06 -25.10 -21.99
N PRO A 131 -3.93 -25.26 -21.28
CA PRO A 131 -3.56 -26.57 -20.77
C PRO A 131 -4.72 -27.08 -19.91
N GLU A 132 -5.00 -28.38 -19.99
CA GLU A 132 -5.92 -29.00 -19.03
C GLU A 132 -5.44 -28.65 -17.62
N PHE A 133 -6.38 -28.26 -16.76
CA PHE A 133 -6.08 -27.82 -15.41
C PHE A 133 -5.24 -28.89 -14.70
N VAL A 134 -3.94 -28.63 -14.58
CA VAL A 134 -3.04 -29.43 -13.75
C VAL A 134 -3.41 -29.10 -12.31
N GLU A 135 -3.48 -30.12 -11.44
CA GLU A 135 -3.73 -29.91 -10.01
C GLU A 135 -2.90 -28.73 -9.48
N LEU A 136 -3.55 -27.83 -8.73
CA LEU A 136 -2.84 -26.73 -8.08
C LEU A 136 -1.70 -27.30 -7.22
N PRO A 137 -0.55 -26.61 -7.12
CA PRO A 137 0.53 -27.03 -6.24
C PRO A 137 -0.02 -27.32 -4.84
N LYS A 138 0.21 -28.54 -4.34
CA LYS A 138 -0.31 -28.96 -3.01
C LYS A 138 0.25 -28.10 -1.87
N LYS A 139 1.40 -27.44 -2.08
CA LYS A 139 2.00 -26.48 -1.17
C LYS A 139 2.19 -25.16 -1.90
N ALA A 140 1.57 -24.10 -1.40
CA ALA A 140 1.85 -22.75 -1.87
C ALA A 140 3.30 -22.39 -1.53
N GLU A 141 4.02 -21.78 -2.47
CA GLU A 141 5.28 -21.13 -2.14
C GLU A 141 5.03 -20.02 -1.12
N THR A 142 6.01 -19.79 -0.24
CA THR A 142 5.90 -18.82 0.86
C THR A 142 7.25 -18.19 1.11
N VAL A 143 7.28 -16.90 1.38
CA VAL A 143 8.45 -16.22 1.94
C VAL A 143 8.36 -16.28 3.46
N ASN A 144 9.45 -16.58 4.17
CA ASN A 144 9.47 -16.55 5.62
C ASN A 144 9.70 -15.13 6.14
N LEU A 145 8.75 -14.61 6.92
CA LEU A 145 8.79 -13.30 7.57
C LEU A 145 9.01 -13.39 9.09
N ARG A 146 9.04 -14.62 9.65
CA ARG A 146 9.23 -14.85 11.08
C ARG A 146 10.66 -14.53 11.50
N GLY A 147 10.83 -14.01 12.72
CA GLY A 147 12.13 -13.54 13.23
C GLY A 147 12.66 -12.28 12.55
N LYS A 148 11.83 -11.57 11.77
CA LYS A 148 12.20 -10.33 11.09
C LYS A 148 11.45 -9.14 11.68
N THR A 149 12.05 -7.97 11.54
CA THR A 149 11.36 -6.70 11.74
C THR A 149 10.73 -6.26 10.43
N LEU A 150 9.41 -6.08 10.42
CA LEU A 150 8.64 -5.62 9.28
C LEU A 150 8.23 -4.16 9.48
N GLN A 151 8.04 -3.45 8.37
CA GLN A 151 7.54 -2.09 8.37
C GLN A 151 6.14 -2.06 7.79
N ALA A 152 5.19 -1.47 8.52
CA ALA A 152 3.85 -1.26 8.02
C ALA A 152 3.31 0.12 8.38
N ILE A 153 2.64 0.73 7.41
CA ILE A 153 1.81 1.92 7.67
C ILE A 153 0.43 1.42 8.09
N VAL A 154 0.00 1.84 9.28
CA VAL A 154 -1.29 1.48 9.85
C VAL A 154 -2.32 2.56 9.50
N LYS A 155 -3.49 2.15 9.03
CA LYS A 155 -4.59 3.06 8.71
C LYS A 155 -5.92 2.50 9.19
N ILE A 156 -6.62 3.26 10.03
CA ILE A 156 -8.01 3.00 10.38
C ILE A 156 -8.88 3.95 9.56
N ALA A 157 -9.94 3.43 8.95
CA ALA A 157 -10.87 4.23 8.18
C ALA A 157 -12.29 3.70 8.33
N GLU A 158 -13.26 4.61 8.23
CA GLU A 158 -14.68 4.27 8.26
C GLU A 158 -15.44 4.97 7.14
N ILE A 159 -16.52 4.32 6.71
CA ILE A 159 -17.57 4.90 5.87
C ILE A 159 -18.86 4.75 6.67
N ILE A 160 -19.53 5.86 6.94
CA ILE A 160 -20.82 5.91 7.61
C ILE A 160 -21.86 6.37 6.59
N LEU A 161 -22.93 5.59 6.44
CA LEU A 161 -24.11 5.93 5.66
C LEU A 161 -25.24 6.27 6.62
N THR A 162 -25.98 7.33 6.30
CA THR A 162 -27.15 7.76 7.09
C THR A 162 -28.40 7.74 6.22
N PRO A 163 -29.61 7.75 6.80
CA PRO A 163 -30.84 7.85 6.01
C PRO A 163 -30.85 9.06 5.05
N GLU A 164 -30.20 10.17 5.42
CA GLU A 164 -30.09 11.40 4.61
C GLU A 164 -29.04 11.28 3.50
N ASN A 165 -28.01 10.44 3.71
CA ASN A 165 -26.98 10.13 2.72
C ASN A 165 -26.77 8.60 2.62
N PRO A 166 -27.73 7.89 1.99
CA PRO A 166 -27.84 6.44 2.12
C PRO A 166 -26.92 5.66 1.16
N GLU A 167 -26.16 6.35 0.30
CA GLU A 167 -25.34 5.73 -0.74
C GLU A 167 -23.88 6.21 -0.67
N TYR A 168 -22.95 5.29 -0.88
CA TYR A 168 -21.54 5.56 -1.13
C TYR A 168 -21.25 5.35 -2.62
N GLY A 169 -20.86 6.41 -3.33
CA GLY A 169 -20.61 6.37 -4.78
C GLY A 169 -19.36 5.61 -5.23
N GLY A 170 -18.67 4.90 -4.32
CA GLY A 170 -17.43 4.18 -4.62
C GLY A 170 -16.17 5.03 -4.47
N GLY A 171 -15.03 4.34 -4.47
CA GLY A 171 -13.69 4.93 -4.45
C GLY A 171 -13.16 5.24 -5.85
N ALA A 172 -11.97 5.81 -5.93
CA ALA A 172 -11.22 5.88 -7.19
C ALA A 172 -10.33 4.64 -7.36
N TRP A 173 -10.02 4.26 -8.59
CA TRP A 173 -8.97 3.27 -8.86
C TRP A 173 -7.60 3.79 -8.38
N HIS A 174 -6.89 2.99 -7.58
CA HIS A 174 -5.57 3.36 -7.08
C HIS A 174 -4.74 2.16 -6.62
N ILE A 175 -3.46 2.43 -6.40
CA ILE A 175 -2.53 1.62 -5.59
C ILE A 175 -2.15 2.45 -4.36
N GLU A 176 -1.58 1.81 -3.34
CA GLU A 176 -1.24 2.49 -2.09
C GLU A 176 0.14 3.16 -2.13
N GLY A 177 0.17 4.37 -1.55
CA GLY A 177 1.35 5.23 -1.47
C GLY A 177 1.92 5.69 -2.82
N THR A 178 3.19 6.09 -2.75
CA THR A 178 4.05 6.46 -3.87
C THR A 178 5.28 5.54 -3.89
N PRO A 179 6.15 5.63 -4.91
CA PRO A 179 7.40 4.87 -4.90
C PRO A 179 8.29 5.10 -3.66
N SER A 180 8.18 6.28 -3.03
CA SER A 180 8.97 6.63 -1.84
C SER A 180 8.58 5.81 -0.60
N GLU A 181 7.31 5.42 -0.46
CA GLU A 181 6.85 4.59 0.67
C GLU A 181 7.21 3.11 0.50
N LYS A 182 7.62 2.68 -0.71
CA LYS A 182 8.01 1.30 -1.02
C LYS A 182 7.01 0.25 -0.51
N ILE A 183 5.71 0.55 -0.62
CA ILE A 183 4.64 -0.37 -0.23
C ILE A 183 4.56 -1.48 -1.28
N ILE A 184 4.64 -2.73 -0.82
CA ILE A 184 4.64 -3.92 -1.67
C ILE A 184 3.39 -4.77 -1.51
N GLY A 185 2.66 -4.59 -0.41
CA GLY A 185 1.45 -5.33 -0.12
C GLY A 185 0.47 -4.54 0.72
N THR A 186 -0.80 -4.88 0.59
CA THR A 186 -1.89 -4.30 1.37
C THR A 186 -2.66 -5.41 2.06
N GLY A 187 -2.79 -5.30 3.38
CA GLY A 187 -3.67 -6.11 4.19
C GLY A 187 -4.83 -5.27 4.72
N ILE A 188 -6.06 -5.76 4.64
CA ILE A 188 -7.26 -5.06 5.12
C ILE A 188 -8.08 -6.02 5.97
N TYR A 189 -8.40 -5.59 7.19
CA TYR A 189 -9.33 -6.25 8.08
C TYR A 189 -10.62 -5.43 8.19
N TYR A 190 -11.74 -6.08 7.91
CA TYR A 190 -13.09 -5.51 7.98
C TYR A 190 -13.71 -5.79 9.33
N PHE A 191 -13.42 -4.96 10.33
CA PHE A 191 -13.77 -5.28 11.71
C PHE A 191 -15.21 -4.94 12.08
N ASP A 192 -15.88 -4.08 11.31
CA ASP A 192 -17.26 -3.68 11.56
C ASP A 192 -17.94 -3.34 10.23
N CYS A 193 -18.97 -4.09 9.85
CA CYS A 193 -19.76 -3.89 8.63
C CYS A 193 -21.23 -4.20 8.94
N GLU A 194 -22.04 -3.15 9.10
CA GLU A 194 -23.42 -3.27 9.55
C GLU A 194 -24.37 -2.44 8.68
N ASN A 195 -25.55 -2.99 8.40
CA ASN A 195 -26.63 -2.33 7.66
C ASN A 195 -26.22 -1.74 6.30
N ILE A 196 -25.36 -2.46 5.55
CA ILE A 196 -24.95 -2.10 4.20
C ILE A 196 -25.19 -3.27 3.25
N GLN A 197 -25.48 -2.96 1.99
CA GLN A 197 -25.57 -3.95 0.90
C GLN A 197 -24.18 -4.50 0.52
N ASP A 198 -24.12 -5.34 -0.52
CA ASP A 198 -22.91 -6.05 -0.96
C ASP A 198 -21.72 -5.12 -1.28
N SER A 199 -20.89 -4.83 -0.26
CA SER A 199 -19.69 -4.03 -0.40
C SER A 199 -18.57 -4.86 -1.01
N ARG A 200 -17.98 -4.39 -2.10
CA ARG A 200 -16.95 -5.10 -2.86
C ARG A 200 -15.68 -4.28 -3.07
N LEU A 201 -14.56 -4.99 -3.16
CA LEU A 201 -13.27 -4.45 -3.58
C LEU A 201 -12.91 -5.04 -4.94
N SER A 202 -12.89 -4.20 -5.97
CA SER A 202 -12.51 -4.59 -7.33
C SER A 202 -11.01 -4.43 -7.55
N PHE A 203 -10.45 -5.27 -8.41
CA PHE A 203 -9.04 -5.32 -8.76
C PHE A 203 -8.84 -5.30 -10.27
N ARG A 204 -7.79 -4.61 -10.70
CA ARG A 204 -7.30 -4.62 -12.08
C ARG A 204 -5.79 -4.41 -12.08
N SER A 205 -5.11 -4.76 -13.17
CA SER A 205 -3.71 -4.40 -13.37
C SER A 205 -3.54 -3.65 -14.68
N GLN A 206 -2.55 -2.76 -14.70
CA GLN A 206 -2.02 -2.26 -15.95
C GLN A 206 -1.37 -3.41 -16.73
N VAL A 207 -1.52 -3.40 -18.04
CA VAL A 207 -0.86 -4.31 -18.96
C VAL A 207 -0.04 -3.52 -19.98
N GLU A 208 0.90 -4.19 -20.62
CA GLU A 208 1.61 -3.65 -21.78
C GLU A 208 0.75 -3.83 -23.03
N GLU A 209 0.93 -2.96 -24.01
CA GLU A 209 0.27 -3.13 -25.31
C GLU A 209 0.80 -4.42 -25.96
N PRO A 210 -0.07 -5.41 -26.25
CA PRO A 210 0.38 -6.62 -26.92
C PRO A 210 0.81 -6.28 -28.35
N PRO A 211 1.69 -7.06 -28.99
CA PRO A 211 1.92 -6.93 -30.42
C PRO A 211 0.65 -7.37 -31.20
N TYR A 212 0.37 -6.76 -32.35
CA TYR A 212 -0.75 -7.14 -33.23
C TYR A 212 -0.57 -6.65 -34.67
N GLN A 213 -1.33 -7.25 -35.58
CA GLN A 213 -1.42 -6.81 -36.96
C GLN A 213 -2.13 -5.45 -37.07
N GLN A 214 -1.65 -4.58 -37.95
CA GLN A 214 -2.25 -3.26 -38.15
C GLN A 214 -3.77 -3.35 -38.41
N SER A 215 -4.52 -2.55 -37.65
CA SER A 215 -5.99 -2.42 -37.71
C SER A 215 -6.78 -3.65 -37.24
N ASP A 216 -6.15 -4.62 -36.57
CA ASP A 216 -6.83 -5.77 -35.97
C ASP A 216 -7.38 -5.47 -34.56
N ASP A 217 -8.31 -4.52 -34.48
CA ASP A 217 -8.94 -4.15 -33.19
C ASP A 217 -9.80 -5.30 -32.64
N ALA A 218 -10.42 -6.09 -33.54
CA ALA A 218 -11.29 -7.21 -33.19
C ALA A 218 -10.53 -8.40 -32.59
N GLY A 219 -9.37 -8.75 -33.15
CA GLY A 219 -8.53 -9.81 -32.61
C GLY A 219 -7.98 -9.46 -31.22
N ILE A 220 -7.59 -8.21 -31.00
CA ILE A 220 -7.08 -7.74 -29.70
C ILE A 220 -8.17 -7.76 -28.62
N ALA A 221 -9.37 -7.27 -28.94
CA ALA A 221 -10.51 -7.32 -28.03
C ALA A 221 -10.89 -8.76 -27.67
N GLU A 222 -10.88 -9.66 -28.64
CA GLU A 222 -11.25 -11.07 -28.44
C GLU A 222 -10.24 -11.84 -27.59
N ILE A 223 -8.93 -11.63 -27.80
CA ILE A 223 -7.87 -12.40 -27.12
C ILE A 223 -7.54 -11.81 -25.74
N TYR A 224 -7.42 -10.49 -25.64
CA TYR A 224 -6.93 -9.82 -24.43
C TYR A 224 -8.01 -9.04 -23.68
N GLY A 225 -9.19 -8.80 -24.28
CA GLY A 225 -10.21 -7.93 -23.70
C GLY A 225 -9.82 -6.45 -23.72
N LEU A 226 -8.90 -6.06 -24.61
CA LEU A 226 -8.42 -4.68 -24.74
C LEU A 226 -9.09 -4.00 -25.92
N PHE A 227 -9.50 -2.75 -25.75
CA PHE A 227 -10.23 -1.98 -26.75
C PHE A 227 -9.47 -0.72 -27.16
N ASN A 228 -9.65 -0.30 -28.41
CA ASN A 228 -9.01 0.88 -28.97
C ASN A 228 -9.39 2.15 -28.21
N GLU A 229 -8.41 3.03 -27.97
CA GLU A 229 -8.51 4.27 -27.18
C GLU A 229 -8.91 4.09 -25.69
N GLU A 230 -9.07 2.85 -25.22
CA GLU A 230 -9.32 2.56 -23.80
C GLU A 230 -8.02 2.41 -22.99
N LEU A 231 -8.16 2.19 -21.69
CA LEU A 231 -7.02 1.99 -20.79
C LEU A 231 -6.38 0.61 -21.05
N LEU A 232 -5.05 0.55 -21.05
CA LEU A 232 -4.31 -0.72 -21.08
C LEU A 232 -4.36 -1.37 -19.70
N VAL A 233 -5.54 -1.90 -19.35
CA VAL A 233 -5.79 -2.56 -18.07
C VAL A 233 -6.52 -3.87 -18.29
N GLN A 234 -6.21 -4.85 -17.45
CA GLN A 234 -6.94 -6.10 -17.35
C GLN A 234 -7.68 -6.15 -16.02
N ASP A 235 -9.00 -6.34 -16.07
CA ASP A 235 -9.84 -6.46 -14.89
C ASP A 235 -9.74 -7.88 -14.31
N PHE A 236 -9.46 -7.97 -13.00
CA PHE A 236 -9.38 -9.23 -12.25
C PHE A 236 -10.66 -9.55 -11.48
N GLY A 237 -11.70 -8.74 -11.66
CA GLY A 237 -12.97 -8.87 -10.96
C GLY A 237 -12.94 -8.27 -9.56
N SER A 238 -13.76 -8.81 -8.67
CA SER A 238 -13.97 -8.24 -7.34
C SER A 238 -14.20 -9.28 -6.26
N VAL A 239 -13.86 -8.90 -5.04
CA VAL A 239 -14.03 -9.72 -3.84
C VAL A 239 -15.02 -9.02 -2.91
N GLN A 240 -15.99 -9.78 -2.40
CA GLN A 240 -16.91 -9.30 -1.38
C GLN A 240 -16.18 -9.00 -0.07
N THR A 241 -16.55 -7.91 0.59
CA THR A 241 -15.87 -7.40 1.78
C THR A 241 -16.74 -7.52 3.03
N LEU A 242 -16.86 -8.76 3.51
CA LEU A 242 -17.69 -9.11 4.67
C LEU A 242 -17.04 -8.67 6.00
N ALA A 243 -17.87 -8.49 7.02
CA ALA A 243 -17.40 -8.37 8.40
C ALA A 243 -16.50 -9.55 8.80
N SER A 244 -15.51 -9.27 9.63
CA SER A 244 -14.48 -10.19 10.12
C SER A 244 -13.59 -10.83 9.04
N ARG A 245 -13.63 -10.33 7.79
CA ARG A 245 -12.77 -10.82 6.71
C ARG A 245 -11.41 -10.12 6.71
N CYS A 246 -10.34 -10.90 6.52
CA CYS A 246 -9.01 -10.38 6.18
C CYS A 246 -8.76 -10.57 4.68
N LEU A 247 -8.29 -9.53 4.02
CA LEU A 247 -7.86 -9.56 2.63
C LEU A 247 -6.40 -9.14 2.54
N VAL A 248 -5.58 -9.87 1.77
CA VAL A 248 -4.21 -9.48 1.46
C VAL A 248 -3.98 -9.61 -0.03
N PHE A 249 -3.37 -8.58 -0.62
CA PHE A 249 -3.05 -8.54 -2.03
C PHE A 249 -1.77 -7.73 -2.27
N PRO A 250 -1.04 -8.01 -3.36
CA PRO A 250 0.16 -7.25 -3.68
C PRO A 250 -0.20 -5.83 -4.15
N ASN A 251 0.61 -4.84 -3.79
CA ASN A 251 0.40 -3.42 -4.14
C ASN A 251 0.71 -3.10 -5.62
N LEU A 252 0.80 -4.12 -6.46
CA LEU A 252 0.85 -4.01 -7.93
C LEU A 252 -0.57 -3.96 -8.53
N LEU A 253 -1.59 -4.42 -7.80
CA LEU A 253 -2.97 -4.40 -8.24
C LEU A 253 -3.62 -3.06 -7.93
N GLN A 254 -4.10 -2.38 -8.97
CA GLN A 254 -5.02 -1.26 -8.79
C GLN A 254 -6.31 -1.82 -8.19
N HIS A 255 -6.84 -1.12 -7.20
CA HIS A 255 -8.09 -1.50 -6.56
C HIS A 255 -9.03 -0.32 -6.39
N GLN A 256 -10.32 -0.64 -6.26
CA GLN A 256 -11.39 0.32 -6.10
C GLN A 256 -12.49 -0.26 -5.21
N VAL A 257 -12.87 0.49 -4.17
CA VAL A 257 -14.08 0.19 -3.39
C VAL A 257 -15.29 0.46 -4.28
N GLN A 258 -16.12 -0.55 -4.51
CA GLN A 258 -17.31 -0.40 -5.34
C GLN A 258 -18.41 0.42 -4.63
N PRO A 259 -19.35 1.01 -5.37
CA PRO A 259 -20.50 1.67 -4.76
C PRO A 259 -21.33 0.68 -3.93
N PHE A 260 -21.88 1.16 -2.81
CA PHE A 260 -22.82 0.40 -2.00
C PHE A 260 -23.76 1.37 -1.26
N LYS A 261 -24.87 0.84 -0.73
CA LYS A 261 -25.88 1.64 -0.02
C LYS A 261 -26.37 0.93 1.23
N LEU A 262 -27.22 1.60 2.01
CA LEU A 262 -27.89 1.01 3.16
C LEU A 262 -28.72 -0.21 2.76
N ASP A 263 -28.70 -1.24 3.61
CA ASP A 263 -29.61 -2.38 3.47
C ASP A 263 -31.03 -2.01 3.94
N ASN A 264 -31.14 -1.47 5.15
CA ASN A 264 -32.33 -0.79 5.67
C ASN A 264 -32.13 0.74 5.61
N PRO A 265 -32.83 1.45 4.70
CA PRO A 265 -32.69 2.90 4.54
C PRO A 265 -33.10 3.74 5.76
N SER A 266 -33.86 3.18 6.70
CA SER A 266 -34.33 3.90 7.90
C SER A 266 -33.32 3.89 9.05
N LYS A 267 -32.20 3.17 8.94
CA LYS A 267 -31.18 3.07 9.98
C LYS A 267 -29.81 3.47 9.41
N PRO A 268 -28.90 4.03 10.22
CA PRO A 268 -27.53 4.23 9.77
C PRO A 268 -26.83 2.90 9.53
N GLY A 269 -25.79 2.92 8.70
CA GLY A 269 -24.95 1.77 8.39
C GLY A 269 -23.49 2.16 8.36
N VAL A 270 -22.61 1.19 8.58
CA VAL A 270 -21.18 1.46 8.73
C VAL A 270 -20.33 0.39 8.09
N ARG A 271 -19.15 0.81 7.64
CA ARG A 271 -18.05 -0.04 7.19
C ARG A 271 -16.75 0.51 7.76
N LYS A 272 -16.17 -0.16 8.74
CA LYS A 272 -14.88 0.19 9.35
C LYS A 272 -13.81 -0.84 9.01
N ILE A 273 -12.62 -0.33 8.72
CA ILE A 273 -11.48 -1.14 8.33
C ILE A 273 -10.22 -0.75 9.09
N LEU A 274 -9.37 -1.75 9.34
CA LEU A 274 -7.98 -1.60 9.74
C LEU A 274 -7.12 -2.10 8.59
N ALA A 275 -6.27 -1.24 8.03
CA ALA A 275 -5.39 -1.56 6.92
C ALA A 275 -3.92 -1.48 7.34
N PHE A 276 -3.14 -2.41 6.80
CA PHE A 276 -1.69 -2.47 6.90
C PHE A 276 -1.09 -2.36 5.49
N PHE A 277 -0.32 -1.32 5.26
CA PHE A 277 0.47 -1.20 4.04
C PHE A 277 1.89 -1.66 4.32
N LEU A 278 2.19 -2.89 3.90
CA LEU A 278 3.48 -3.53 4.11
C LEU A 278 4.53 -2.86 3.22
N VAL A 279 5.53 -2.25 3.86
CA VAL A 279 6.73 -1.72 3.21
C VAL A 279 7.67 -2.88 2.89
N ASP A 280 8.47 -2.74 1.84
CA ASP A 280 9.41 -3.76 1.40
C ASP A 280 10.36 -4.21 2.54
N PRO A 281 10.29 -5.48 2.99
CA PRO A 281 11.19 -5.98 4.03
C PRO A 281 12.66 -6.00 3.59
N ASP A 282 12.93 -6.05 2.29
CA ASP A 282 14.29 -6.08 1.73
C ASP A 282 14.86 -4.67 1.49
N ASP A 283 14.02 -3.63 1.53
CA ASP A 283 14.41 -2.24 1.28
C ASP A 283 13.66 -1.24 2.21
N PRO A 284 13.93 -1.27 3.52
CA PRO A 284 13.21 -0.47 4.51
C PRO A 284 13.43 1.03 4.34
N ILE A 285 12.52 1.82 4.93
CA ILE A 285 12.58 3.30 4.97
C ILE A 285 12.64 3.79 6.42
N PRO A 286 13.00 5.07 6.67
CA PRO A 286 12.92 5.64 8.01
C PRO A 286 11.50 5.55 8.58
N SER A 287 11.37 4.93 9.76
CA SER A 287 10.11 4.71 10.48
C SER A 287 9.99 5.61 11.71
N THR A 288 8.87 5.47 12.41
CA THR A 288 8.64 6.01 13.76
C THR A 288 9.68 5.55 14.79
N SER A 289 10.53 4.57 14.46
CA SER A 289 11.66 4.18 15.30
C SER A 289 12.78 5.21 15.34
N VAL A 290 12.85 6.10 14.35
CA VAL A 290 13.90 7.14 14.22
C VAL A 290 13.36 8.54 13.96
N ILE A 291 12.06 8.67 13.66
CA ILE A 291 11.36 9.94 13.46
C ILE A 291 10.55 10.24 14.72
N PRO A 292 10.72 11.41 15.36
CA PRO A 292 9.98 11.76 16.56
C PRO A 292 8.54 12.15 16.20
N PRO A 293 7.61 12.12 17.17
CA PRO A 293 6.27 12.65 16.98
C PRO A 293 6.28 14.07 16.43
N GLN A 294 5.30 14.35 15.58
CA GLN A 294 5.22 15.64 14.87
C GLN A 294 4.14 16.54 15.45
N GLN A 295 3.26 16.01 16.30
CA GLN A 295 2.11 16.70 16.89
C GLN A 295 2.55 17.50 18.11
N GLU A 296 2.22 18.80 18.13
CA GLU A 296 2.51 19.70 19.24
C GLU A 296 1.93 19.20 20.58
N GLU A 297 0.68 18.72 20.55
CA GLU A 297 -0.04 18.15 21.69
C GLU A 297 0.62 16.93 22.34
N TRP A 298 1.52 16.22 21.64
CA TRP A 298 2.26 15.09 22.22
C TRP A 298 3.59 15.54 22.83
N ILE A 299 4.13 16.65 22.33
CA ILE A 299 5.44 17.18 22.72
C ILE A 299 5.29 18.07 23.95
N GLU A 300 4.31 18.98 23.97
CA GLU A 300 4.16 19.99 25.03
C GLU A 300 4.02 19.40 26.44
N PRO A 301 3.10 18.46 26.73
CA PRO A 301 2.94 17.94 28.09
C PRO A 301 4.18 17.19 28.58
N THR A 302 4.86 16.50 27.66
CA THR A 302 6.08 15.75 27.97
C THR A 302 7.23 16.71 28.31
N LEU A 303 7.27 17.88 27.68
CA LEU A 303 8.22 18.93 28.01
C LEU A 303 7.89 19.63 29.34
N GLU A 304 6.62 19.95 29.59
CA GLU A 304 6.17 20.59 30.84
C GLU A 304 6.57 19.76 32.07
N VAL A 305 6.29 18.45 32.08
CA VAL A 305 6.68 17.54 33.16
C VAL A 305 8.18 17.58 33.44
N ILE A 306 9.01 17.72 32.42
CA ILE A 306 10.47 17.77 32.59
C ILE A 306 10.92 19.12 33.13
N MET A 307 10.31 20.20 32.67
CA MET A 307 10.65 21.55 33.12
C MET A 307 10.27 21.74 34.59
N GLU A 308 9.14 21.18 35.02
CA GLU A 308 8.74 21.07 36.42
C GLU A 308 9.76 20.25 37.24
N ASN A 309 10.20 19.10 36.73
CA ASN A 309 11.16 18.23 37.41
C ASN A 309 12.60 18.79 37.48
N LEU A 310 12.97 19.67 36.55
CA LEU A 310 14.32 20.27 36.50
C LEU A 310 14.42 21.59 37.29
N HIS A 311 13.32 22.10 37.88
CA HIS A 311 13.27 23.34 38.65
C HIS A 311 13.99 24.52 37.95
N LEU A 312 13.80 24.63 36.63
CA LEU A 312 14.50 25.63 35.82
C LEU A 312 13.98 27.03 36.16
N VAL A 313 14.90 27.99 36.30
CA VAL A 313 14.54 29.40 36.52
C VAL A 313 13.90 29.96 35.24
N ASP A 314 12.84 30.77 35.34
CA ASP A 314 11.99 31.27 34.23
C ASP A 314 12.73 31.78 32.98
N ALA A 315 13.96 32.30 33.14
CA ALA A 315 14.79 32.80 32.05
C ALA A 315 15.47 31.68 31.25
N VAL A 316 15.83 30.58 31.89
CA VAL A 316 16.42 29.38 31.27
C VAL A 316 15.33 28.56 30.59
N GLU A 317 14.16 28.47 31.20
CA GLU A 317 12.96 27.83 30.65
C GLU A 317 12.54 28.45 29.31
N ARG A 318 12.47 29.78 29.20
CA ARG A 318 12.17 30.46 27.93
C ARG A 318 13.21 30.22 26.83
N ASN A 319 14.49 30.10 27.19
CA ASN A 319 15.54 29.79 26.24
C ASN A 319 15.47 28.34 25.77
N ILE A 320 15.17 27.39 26.67
CA ILE A 320 14.98 25.98 26.32
C ILE A 320 13.74 25.80 25.43
N HIS A 321 12.61 26.43 25.77
CA HIS A 321 11.40 26.43 24.95
C HIS A 321 11.59 27.02 23.54
N SER A 322 12.52 27.95 23.36
CA SER A 322 12.80 28.52 22.03
C SER A 322 13.77 27.67 21.20
N LEU A 323 14.51 26.76 21.83
CA LEU A 323 15.44 25.83 21.17
C LEU A 323 14.80 24.47 20.85
N LEU A 324 13.74 24.09 21.57
CA LEU A 324 13.05 22.83 21.34
C LEU A 324 12.16 22.89 20.09
N PRO A 325 12.10 21.81 19.29
CA PRO A 325 11.19 21.73 18.16
C PRO A 325 9.76 21.87 18.65
N ARG A 326 9.10 22.98 18.28
CA ARG A 326 7.65 23.07 18.42
C ARG A 326 7.06 22.12 17.40
N GLY A 327 6.25 21.17 17.86
CA GLY A 327 5.50 20.31 16.97
C GLY A 327 4.58 21.12 16.06
N MET A 328 3.80 20.41 15.28
CA MET A 328 2.80 20.96 14.40
C MET A 328 1.43 20.91 15.09
N SER A 329 0.76 22.06 15.15
CA SER A 329 -0.62 22.11 15.63
C SER A 329 -1.56 21.28 14.75
N LEU A 330 -2.66 20.80 15.33
CA LEU A 330 -3.64 19.97 14.62
C LEU A 330 -4.20 20.65 13.36
N LEU A 331 -4.39 21.96 13.40
CA LEU A 331 -4.89 22.74 12.26
C LEU A 331 -3.88 22.71 11.10
N VAL A 332 -2.62 22.97 11.39
CA VAL A 332 -1.54 22.97 10.39
C VAL A 332 -1.33 21.55 9.86
N ALA A 333 -1.35 20.53 10.73
CA ALA A 333 -1.28 19.12 10.33
C ALA A 333 -2.41 18.73 9.37
N LYS A 334 -3.65 19.19 9.62
CA LYS A 334 -4.78 18.98 8.70
C LYS A 334 -4.55 19.64 7.34
N GLN A 335 -3.96 20.83 7.29
CA GLN A 335 -3.63 21.52 6.02
C GLN A 335 -2.56 20.76 5.23
N HIS A 336 -1.47 20.35 5.87
CA HIS A 336 -0.43 19.53 5.23
C HIS A 336 -1.00 18.20 4.73
N ARG A 337 -1.90 17.56 5.51
CA ARG A 337 -2.59 16.33 5.08
C ARG A 337 -3.40 16.54 3.80
N LEU A 338 -4.10 17.67 3.65
CA LEU A 338 -4.84 17.99 2.41
C LEU A 338 -3.88 18.15 1.22
N GLN A 339 -2.74 18.80 1.41
CA GLN A 339 -1.72 18.95 0.37
C GLN A 339 -1.12 17.59 -0.04
N LEU A 340 -0.77 16.75 0.94
CA LEU A 340 -0.33 15.37 0.73
C LEU A 340 -1.37 14.58 -0.08
N MET A 341 -2.65 14.61 0.30
CA MET A 341 -3.71 13.92 -0.43
C MET A 341 -3.86 14.44 -1.88
N ALA A 342 -3.72 15.74 -2.10
CA ALA A 342 -3.76 16.33 -3.43
C ALA A 342 -2.58 15.87 -4.30
N GLN A 343 -1.37 15.79 -3.73
CA GLN A 343 -0.19 15.28 -4.43
C GLN A 343 -0.32 13.78 -4.74
N HIS A 344 -0.76 12.97 -3.78
CA HIS A 344 -1.02 11.54 -3.99
C HIS A 344 -2.07 11.32 -5.08
N LYS A 345 -3.12 12.13 -5.12
CA LYS A 345 -4.14 12.06 -6.19
C LYS A 345 -3.55 12.34 -7.58
N LYS A 346 -2.62 13.28 -7.71
CA LYS A 346 -1.91 13.57 -8.98
C LYS A 346 -1.04 12.38 -9.40
N THR A 347 -0.23 11.84 -8.49
CA THR A 347 0.63 10.68 -8.75
C THR A 347 -0.20 9.45 -9.12
N LYS A 348 -1.30 9.19 -8.41
CA LYS A 348 -2.26 8.12 -8.72
C LYS A 348 -2.83 8.27 -10.12
N LYS A 349 -3.29 9.48 -10.49
CA LYS A 349 -3.81 9.75 -11.85
C LYS A 349 -2.79 9.41 -12.95
N ILE A 350 -1.53 9.81 -12.79
CA ILE A 350 -0.47 9.52 -13.77
C ILE A 350 -0.29 8.01 -13.93
N ARG A 351 -0.24 7.25 -12.83
CA ARG A 351 -0.08 5.79 -12.86
C ARG A 351 -1.32 5.03 -13.35
N THR A 352 -2.46 5.70 -13.50
CA THR A 352 -3.70 5.10 -14.02
C THR A 352 -4.01 5.46 -15.47
N ALA A 353 -3.21 6.30 -16.13
CA ALA A 353 -3.59 6.97 -17.38
C ALA A 353 -2.99 6.40 -18.68
N THR A 354 -2.27 5.27 -18.64
CA THR A 354 -1.74 4.67 -19.88
C THR A 354 -2.89 4.11 -20.73
N ARG A 355 -3.09 4.71 -21.90
CA ARG A 355 -4.09 4.31 -22.89
C ARG A 355 -3.43 3.55 -24.03
N ALA A 356 -4.19 2.67 -24.66
CA ALA A 356 -3.79 2.09 -25.92
C ALA A 356 -3.81 3.20 -26.97
N THR A 357 -2.67 3.48 -27.59
CA THR A 357 -2.61 4.42 -28.72
C THR A 357 -2.20 3.65 -29.95
N PHE A 358 -3.18 3.30 -30.79
CA PHE A 358 -2.98 2.60 -32.06
C PHE A 358 -2.37 3.58 -33.08
N ARG A 359 -1.11 4.02 -32.86
CA ARG A 359 -0.44 5.00 -33.72
C ARG A 359 0.33 4.32 -34.85
N TYR A 360 -0.15 4.65 -36.06
CA TYR A 360 0.49 4.51 -37.36
C TYR A 360 2.03 4.67 -37.34
N ALA A 361 2.75 3.62 -37.73
CA ALA A 361 4.10 3.73 -38.24
C ALA A 361 4.13 3.15 -39.66
N SER A 362 3.78 3.96 -40.68
CA SER A 362 4.21 3.63 -42.04
C SER A 362 5.72 3.82 -42.12
N THR A 363 6.47 2.78 -41.81
CA THR A 363 7.80 2.64 -42.39
C THR A 363 7.62 1.99 -43.75
N LYS A 364 7.32 2.82 -44.76
CA LYS A 364 7.71 2.50 -46.14
C LYS A 364 9.23 2.39 -46.13
N LYS A 365 9.74 1.18 -45.94
CA LYS A 365 11.13 0.85 -46.22
C LYS A 365 11.27 0.95 -47.74
N SER A 366 11.90 2.02 -48.21
CA SER A 366 12.25 2.21 -49.62
C SER A 366 13.07 1.00 -50.08
N ARG A 367 12.46 0.16 -50.91
CA ARG A 367 13.15 -0.78 -51.80
C ARG A 367 13.59 0.03 -53.01
N GLU A 368 14.72 0.70 -52.89
CA GLU A 368 15.47 1.27 -54.02
C GLU A 368 16.85 1.60 -53.47
N ASP A 369 17.75 0.60 -53.53
CA ASP A 369 19.20 0.73 -53.63
C ASP A 369 19.83 -0.67 -53.58
N SER A 370 19.55 -1.44 -54.63
CA SER A 370 20.33 -2.64 -54.97
C SER A 370 20.13 -2.96 -56.45
N LYS A 371 20.52 -2.02 -57.31
CA LYS A 371 20.82 -2.24 -58.72
C LYS A 371 21.98 -1.34 -59.13
N GLN A 372 23.20 -1.74 -58.77
CA GLN A 372 24.43 -1.44 -59.50
C GLN A 372 25.58 -2.25 -58.88
N VAL A 373 25.77 -3.48 -59.36
CA VAL A 373 27.07 -4.11 -59.70
C VAL A 373 26.73 -5.40 -60.47
N ALA A 374 26.72 -5.34 -61.80
CA ALA A 374 27.11 -6.41 -62.72
C ALA A 374 26.95 -5.91 -64.17
N SER A 375 28.04 -6.11 -64.94
CA SER A 375 28.34 -5.71 -66.33
C SER A 375 28.59 -4.23 -66.58
#